data_AF-A0A5A7USC0-F1
#
_entry.id   AF-A0A5A7USC0-F1
#
_cell.length_a   1.000
_cell.length_b   1.000
_cell.length_c   1.000
_cell.angle_alpha   90.00
_cell.angle_beta   90.00
_cell.angle_gamma   90.00
#
_symmetry.space_group_name_H-M   'P 1'
#
loop_
_entity.id
_entity.type
_entity.pdbx_description
1 polymer ?
#
loop_
_entity_poly.entity_id
_entity_poly.type
_entity_poly.pdbx_seq_one_letter_code
_entity_poly.pdbx_strand_id
1 'polypeptide(L)'
;MYSSGNPTNVANPIKDASCQVDIKTTSGRLTLYQTTLCEKISWDKLNTNMVLDPGGYLSPYNQDDIQLICCQADASVLWLVPDVVQSGFIHSLDRKQDIIISFTWILTRDRPKGKEVVKYDRVIEPRDLPNQSDVQKVLNGSMNGFRIKNVYQRYFRVTGSGEVRPLEQEVLPTTY
;
A
#
# COMPACT_ATOMS: atom_id res chain seq x y z
N MET A 1 -11.58 12.72 -5.09
CA MET A 1 -12.28 11.42 -5.11
C MET A 1 -13.76 11.64 -5.44
N TYR A 2 -14.21 11.39 -6.68
CA TYR A 2 -15.59 11.70 -7.11
C TYR A 2 -16.60 10.58 -6.77
N SER A 3 -17.73 10.92 -6.12
CA SER A 3 -18.85 10.01 -5.84
C SER A 3 -19.99 10.25 -6.85
N SER A 4 -19.99 9.53 -7.97
CA SER A 4 -21.10 9.51 -8.92
C SER A 4 -22.30 8.76 -8.31
N GLY A 5 -23.16 9.47 -7.58
CA GLY A 5 -24.38 8.85 -7.04
C GLY A 5 -25.20 9.69 -6.05
N ASN A 6 -24.82 10.95 -5.78
CA ASN A 6 -25.61 11.87 -4.97
C ASN A 6 -25.77 13.18 -5.77
N PRO A 7 -26.95 13.85 -5.79
CA PRO A 7 -27.13 15.11 -6.52
C PRO A 7 -26.31 16.27 -5.93
N THR A 8 -25.67 16.07 -4.79
CA THR A 8 -24.68 16.98 -4.21
C THR A 8 -23.28 16.44 -4.47
N ASN A 9 -22.49 17.16 -5.29
CA ASN A 9 -21.06 16.95 -5.49
C ASN A 9 -20.31 17.14 -4.16
N VAL A 10 -20.29 16.12 -3.32
CA VAL A 10 -19.67 16.16 -1.99
C VAL A 10 -18.38 15.35 -2.01
N ALA A 11 -17.30 15.94 -1.51
CA ALA A 11 -16.03 15.26 -1.30
C ALA A 11 -16.23 14.04 -0.39
N ASN A 12 -15.55 12.93 -0.70
CA ASN A 12 -15.72 11.68 0.04
C ASN A 12 -14.40 11.20 0.65
N PRO A 13 -13.74 12.00 1.52
CA PRO A 13 -12.37 11.76 1.97
C PRO A 13 -12.17 10.41 2.68
N ILE A 14 -10.93 9.94 2.66
CA ILE A 14 -10.46 8.85 3.51
C ILE A 14 -10.45 9.33 4.97
N LYS A 15 -11.12 8.57 5.83
CA LYS A 15 -11.16 8.77 7.28
C LYS A 15 -10.15 7.91 8.01
N ASP A 16 -9.93 6.69 7.52
CA ASP A 16 -8.97 5.77 8.09
C ASP A 16 -8.19 5.04 7.01
N ALA A 17 -6.93 4.75 7.29
CA ALA A 17 -6.03 4.09 6.37
C ALA A 17 -5.12 3.14 7.13
N SER A 18 -4.88 1.97 6.55
CA SER A 18 -3.85 1.06 7.00
C SER A 18 -3.12 0.48 5.81
N CYS A 19 -1.87 0.13 6.03
CA CYS A 19 -1.06 -0.56 5.04
C CYS A 19 -0.41 -1.81 5.63
N GLN A 20 -0.24 -2.81 4.78
CA GLN A 20 0.26 -4.13 5.14
C GLN A 20 1.20 -4.65 4.06
N VAL A 21 2.25 -5.33 4.48
CA VAL A 21 3.16 -6.08 3.62
C VAL A 21 3.16 -7.54 4.06
N ASP A 22 2.80 -8.43 3.15
CA ASP A 22 2.83 -9.87 3.36
C ASP A 22 3.89 -10.53 2.48
N ILE A 23 4.49 -11.60 2.98
CA ILE A 23 5.28 -12.55 2.21
C ILE A 23 4.64 -13.93 2.29
N LYS A 24 4.58 -14.62 1.16
CA LYS A 24 4.00 -15.95 1.02
C LYS A 24 4.97 -16.89 0.32
N THR A 25 5.04 -18.11 0.82
CA THR A 25 5.68 -19.27 0.18
C THR A 25 4.65 -20.40 0.05
N THR A 26 5.06 -21.57 -0.42
CA THR A 26 4.17 -22.75 -0.42
C THR A 26 3.80 -23.21 1.00
N SER A 27 4.61 -22.87 2.00
CA SER A 27 4.41 -23.32 3.39
C SER A 27 3.52 -22.39 4.21
N GLY A 28 3.24 -21.18 3.74
CA GLY A 28 2.36 -20.25 4.44
C GLY A 28 2.56 -18.81 4.05
N ARG A 29 2.00 -17.92 4.88
CA ARG A 29 2.09 -16.46 4.75
C ARG A 29 2.52 -15.86 6.07
N LEU A 30 3.43 -14.89 6.02
CA LEU A 30 3.80 -14.03 7.15
C LEU A 30 3.48 -12.59 6.81
N THR A 31 2.93 -11.87 7.77
CA THR A 31 2.79 -10.41 7.70
C THR A 31 4.07 -9.80 8.24
N LEU A 32 4.82 -9.12 7.38
CA LEU A 32 6.12 -8.53 7.70
C LEU A 32 5.95 -7.14 8.34
N TYR A 33 4.92 -6.43 7.93
CA TYR A 33 4.65 -5.09 8.38
C TYR A 33 3.16 -4.82 8.29
N GLN A 34 2.63 -4.16 9.32
CA GLN A 34 1.28 -3.62 9.33
C GLN A 34 1.26 -2.37 10.19
N THR A 35 0.65 -1.30 9.67
CA THR A 35 0.37 -0.12 10.48
C THR A 35 -1.03 0.40 10.21
N THR A 36 -1.70 0.84 11.28
CA THR A 36 -2.94 1.63 11.25
C THR A 36 -2.67 3.09 11.62
N LEU A 37 -1.42 3.44 11.93
CA LEU A 37 -1.02 4.79 12.34
C LEU A 37 -0.73 5.62 11.09
N CYS A 38 -1.80 6.04 10.42
CA CYS A 38 -1.72 6.87 9.22
C CYS A 38 -2.39 8.24 9.43
N GLU A 39 -1.63 9.29 9.16
CA GLU A 39 -2.12 10.67 9.11
C GLU A 39 -2.76 10.92 7.75
N LYS A 40 -3.89 11.62 7.74
CA LYS A 40 -4.60 12.07 6.54
C LYS A 40 -4.56 13.59 6.54
N ILE A 41 -3.78 14.16 5.64
CA ILE A 41 -3.55 15.61 5.55
C ILE A 41 -4.31 16.11 4.33
N SER A 42 -5.22 17.06 4.55
CA SER A 42 -5.94 17.72 3.47
C SER A 42 -5.00 18.57 2.62
N TRP A 43 -5.25 18.66 1.31
CA TRP A 43 -4.37 19.33 0.38
C TRP A 43 -4.13 20.82 0.69
N ASP A 44 -5.17 21.51 1.16
CA ASP A 44 -5.14 22.91 1.59
C ASP A 44 -4.19 23.19 2.75
N LYS A 45 -3.87 22.16 3.56
CA LYS A 45 -2.97 22.27 4.72
C LYS A 45 -1.52 21.96 4.39
N LEU A 46 -1.22 21.54 3.17
CA LEU A 46 0.14 21.21 2.75
C LEU A 46 0.92 22.49 2.46
N ASN A 47 2.15 22.55 2.98
CA ASN A 47 3.02 23.71 2.77
C ASN A 47 3.31 23.88 1.27
N THR A 48 3.08 25.10 0.76
CA THR A 48 3.30 25.46 -0.66
C THR A 48 4.74 25.24 -1.14
N ASN A 49 5.69 25.08 -0.23
CA ASN A 49 7.10 24.85 -0.56
C ASN A 49 7.44 23.38 -0.87
N MET A 50 6.49 22.44 -0.72
CA MET A 50 6.72 21.02 -1.02
C MET A 50 6.30 20.69 -2.46
N VAL A 51 7.22 20.17 -3.27
CA VAL A 51 6.91 19.63 -4.61
C VAL A 51 6.33 18.22 -4.46
N LEU A 52 5.02 18.15 -4.21
CA LEU A 52 4.31 16.90 -3.93
C LEU A 52 3.81 16.17 -5.18
N ASP A 53 3.64 16.88 -6.31
CA ASP A 53 3.19 16.32 -7.59
C ASP A 53 4.03 16.86 -8.77
N PRO A 54 5.30 16.43 -8.91
CA PRO A 54 6.15 16.88 -10.00
C PRO A 54 5.66 16.43 -11.39
N GLY A 55 4.82 15.40 -11.47
CA GLY A 55 4.28 14.88 -12.73
C GLY A 55 2.94 15.49 -13.15
N GLY A 56 2.35 16.35 -12.31
CA GLY A 56 1.05 16.97 -12.59
C GLY A 56 -0.14 16.01 -12.59
N TYR A 57 0.01 14.81 -11.97
CA TYR A 57 -1.02 13.77 -11.94
C TYR A 57 -2.30 14.21 -11.22
N LEU A 58 -2.18 15.16 -10.31
CA LEU A 58 -3.27 15.63 -9.45
C LEU A 58 -3.97 16.88 -10.02
N SER A 59 -3.40 17.51 -11.05
CA SER A 59 -3.94 18.72 -11.68
C SER A 59 -5.40 18.63 -12.18
N PRO A 60 -5.95 17.47 -12.60
CA PRO A 60 -7.35 17.38 -13.01
C PRO A 60 -8.36 17.33 -11.86
N TYR A 61 -7.89 17.24 -10.60
CA TYR A 61 -8.74 17.04 -9.43
C TYR A 61 -8.88 18.33 -8.61
N ASN A 62 -10.04 18.50 -7.96
CA ASN A 62 -10.22 19.58 -6.98
C ASN A 62 -9.32 19.35 -5.75
N GLN A 63 -8.83 20.41 -5.12
CA GLN A 63 -8.01 20.33 -3.90
C GLN A 63 -8.77 19.65 -2.75
N ASP A 64 -10.08 19.88 -2.63
CA ASP A 64 -10.95 19.22 -1.63
C ASP A 64 -11.03 17.70 -1.84
N ASP A 65 -10.68 17.24 -3.03
CA ASP A 65 -10.75 15.87 -3.48
C ASP A 65 -9.42 15.10 -3.34
N ILE A 66 -8.36 15.80 -2.87
CA ILE A 66 -7.00 15.29 -2.75
C ILE A 66 -6.61 15.26 -1.26
N GLN A 67 -6.00 14.15 -0.85
CA GLN A 67 -5.43 13.99 0.49
C GLN A 67 -4.06 13.35 0.40
N LEU A 68 -3.14 13.81 1.25
CA LEU A 68 -1.87 13.14 1.50
C LEU A 68 -2.06 12.16 2.65
N ILE A 69 -1.73 10.88 2.43
CA ILE A 69 -1.75 9.85 3.46
C ILE A 69 -0.31 9.48 3.81
N CYS A 70 0.06 9.68 5.08
CA CYS A 70 1.39 9.39 5.60
C CYS A 70 1.28 8.37 6.74
N CYS A 71 1.79 7.16 6.53
CA CYS A 71 1.81 6.12 7.56
C CYS A 71 3.16 6.05 8.28
N GLN A 72 3.14 5.70 9.55
CA GLN A 72 4.36 5.50 10.34
C GLN A 72 5.23 4.39 9.74
N ALA A 73 6.55 4.61 9.70
CA ALA A 73 7.49 3.61 9.20
C ALA A 73 7.56 2.37 10.10
N ASP A 74 7.34 2.54 11.40
CA ASP A 74 7.25 1.44 12.36
C ASP A 74 5.86 0.79 12.32
N ALA A 75 5.85 -0.53 12.46
CA ALA A 75 4.62 -1.30 12.54
C ALA A 75 3.85 -0.95 13.82
N SER A 76 2.52 -0.85 13.74
CA SER A 76 1.66 -0.62 14.90
C SER A 76 1.21 -1.92 15.57
N VAL A 77 1.64 -3.07 15.04
CA VAL A 77 1.29 -4.41 15.52
C VAL A 77 2.58 -5.17 15.81
N LEU A 78 2.63 -5.84 16.96
CA LEU A 78 3.76 -6.68 17.33
C LEU A 78 3.87 -7.90 16.41
N TRP A 79 5.10 -8.21 15.99
CA TRP A 79 5.39 -9.37 15.18
C TRP A 79 5.55 -10.61 16.06
N LEU A 80 4.42 -11.24 16.43
CA LEU A 80 4.36 -12.42 17.29
C LEU A 80 4.25 -13.71 16.47
N VAL A 81 5.34 -14.08 15.78
CA VAL A 81 5.41 -15.33 15.03
C VAL A 81 6.08 -16.41 15.89
N PRO A 82 5.43 -17.55 16.17
CA PRO A 82 6.06 -18.64 16.92
C PRO A 82 7.30 -19.19 16.21
N ASP A 83 8.33 -19.55 16.97
CA ASP A 83 9.62 -20.03 16.45
C ASP A 83 9.47 -21.20 15.46
N VAL A 84 8.53 -22.11 15.73
CA VAL A 84 8.24 -23.26 14.85
C VAL A 84 7.69 -22.82 13.49
N VAL A 85 6.88 -21.75 13.46
CA VAL A 85 6.31 -21.17 12.23
C VAL A 85 7.40 -20.42 11.47
N GLN A 86 8.20 -19.61 12.17
CA GLN A 86 9.30 -18.86 11.57
C GLN A 86 10.35 -19.80 10.96
N SER A 87 10.79 -20.82 11.70
CA SER A 87 11.77 -21.81 11.25
C SER A 87 11.26 -22.61 10.05
N GLY A 88 9.99 -23.04 10.09
CA GLY A 88 9.35 -23.72 8.95
C GLY A 88 9.26 -22.82 7.71
N PHE A 89 8.96 -21.53 7.91
CA PHE A 89 8.93 -20.56 6.84
C PHE A 89 10.32 -20.32 6.23
N ILE A 90 11.36 -20.16 7.06
CA ILE A 90 12.75 -20.01 6.60
C ILE A 90 13.19 -21.22 5.78
N HIS A 91 12.86 -22.43 6.24
CA HIS A 91 13.18 -23.66 5.50
C HIS A 91 12.45 -23.76 4.16
N SER A 92 11.25 -23.17 4.05
CA SER A 92 10.54 -23.11 2.77
C SER A 92 11.24 -22.22 1.74
N LEU A 93 12.00 -21.22 2.19
CA LEU A 93 12.80 -20.34 1.32
C LEU A 93 14.04 -21.06 0.75
N ASP A 94 14.56 -22.12 1.40
CA ASP A 94 15.73 -22.88 0.91
C ASP A 94 15.42 -23.63 -0.39
N ARG A 95 14.15 -23.95 -0.63
CA ARG A 95 13.71 -24.84 -1.72
C ARG A 95 13.70 -24.16 -3.10
N LYS A 96 14.28 -22.96 -3.24
CA LYS A 96 14.23 -22.10 -4.45
C LYS A 96 12.81 -21.97 -5.01
N GLN A 97 11.82 -21.93 -4.14
CA GLN A 97 10.44 -21.75 -4.54
C GLN A 97 10.16 -20.27 -4.75
N ASP A 98 9.21 -19.95 -5.62
CA ASP A 98 8.80 -18.57 -5.84
C ASP A 98 8.19 -18.00 -4.55
N ILE A 99 8.74 -16.87 -4.11
CA ILE A 99 8.15 -16.06 -3.05
C ILE A 99 7.15 -15.11 -3.69
N ILE A 100 6.04 -14.87 -3.01
CA ILE A 100 5.06 -13.86 -3.40
C ILE A 100 5.05 -12.81 -2.30
N ILE A 101 5.37 -11.56 -2.64
CA ILE A 101 5.21 -10.43 -1.74
C ILE A 101 4.01 -9.61 -2.23
N SER A 102 3.15 -9.21 -1.30
CA SER A 102 2.04 -8.31 -1.60
C SER A 102 2.03 -7.11 -0.66
N PHE A 103 1.71 -5.95 -1.22
CA PHE A 103 1.42 -4.74 -0.49
C PHE A 103 -0.06 -4.43 -0.59
N THR A 104 -0.65 -4.06 0.54
CA THR A 104 -2.08 -3.81 0.65
C THR A 104 -2.32 -2.45 1.28
N TRP A 105 -3.18 -1.65 0.67
CA TRP A 105 -3.88 -0.55 1.34
C TRP A 105 -5.29 -1.00 1.74
N ILE A 106 -5.70 -0.63 2.95
CA ILE A 106 -7.10 -0.68 3.38
C ILE A 106 -7.50 0.76 3.73
N LEU A 107 -8.49 1.27 3.03
CA LEU A 107 -8.91 2.66 3.10
C LEU A 107 -10.39 2.72 3.46
N THR A 108 -10.73 3.48 4.50
CA THR A 108 -12.12 3.64 4.95
C THR A 108 -12.59 5.07 4.67
N ARG A 109 -13.77 5.21 4.07
CA ARG A 109 -14.42 6.48 3.71
C ARG A 109 -15.69 6.72 4.52
N ASP A 110 -16.18 7.95 4.48
CA ASP A 110 -17.42 8.37 5.16
C ASP A 110 -18.73 7.99 4.45
N ARG A 111 -18.67 7.17 3.42
CA ARG A 111 -19.86 6.90 2.61
C ARG A 111 -20.89 6.13 3.44
N PRO A 112 -22.18 6.53 3.47
CA PRO A 112 -23.21 5.65 4.00
C PRO A 112 -23.43 4.44 3.08
N LYS A 113 -23.36 3.23 3.64
CA LYS A 113 -23.82 1.94 3.10
C LYS A 113 -22.83 1.18 2.19
N GLY A 114 -22.10 0.25 2.79
CA GLY A 114 -21.54 -0.98 2.19
C GLY A 114 -20.32 -0.79 1.27
N LYS A 115 -19.83 0.44 1.10
CA LYS A 115 -18.63 0.77 0.31
C LYS A 115 -17.67 1.69 1.07
N GLU A 116 -17.76 1.67 2.40
CA GLU A 116 -16.91 2.41 3.32
C GLU A 116 -15.47 1.96 3.17
N VAL A 117 -15.26 0.64 3.23
CA VAL A 117 -13.94 0.02 3.17
C VAL A 117 -13.59 -0.34 1.73
N VAL A 118 -12.42 0.11 1.32
CA VAL A 118 -11.84 -0.12 0.00
C VAL A 118 -10.47 -0.74 0.19
N LYS A 119 -10.19 -1.81 -0.57
CA LYS A 119 -8.93 -2.52 -0.53
C LYS A 119 -8.20 -2.36 -1.85
N TYR A 120 -6.90 -2.08 -1.78
CA TYR A 120 -5.99 -2.14 -2.93
C TYR A 120 -4.90 -3.14 -2.62
N ASP A 121 -4.90 -4.25 -3.35
CA ASP A 121 -3.89 -5.29 -3.24
C ASP A 121 -2.97 -5.24 -4.45
N ARG A 122 -1.66 -5.21 -4.20
CA ARG A 122 -0.65 -5.26 -5.25
C ARG A 122 0.34 -6.38 -4.97
N VAL A 123 0.42 -7.32 -5.89
CA VAL A 123 1.50 -8.31 -5.91
C VAL A 123 2.74 -7.66 -6.51
N ILE A 124 3.87 -7.81 -5.83
CA ILE A 124 5.16 -7.27 -6.27
C ILE A 124 5.70 -8.13 -7.41
N GLU A 125 6.17 -7.46 -8.47
CA GLU A 125 6.70 -8.14 -9.64
C GLU A 125 8.04 -8.83 -9.33
N PRO A 126 8.37 -9.94 -10.02
CA PRO A 126 9.61 -10.67 -9.76
C PRO A 126 10.89 -9.83 -9.80
N ARG A 127 10.96 -8.81 -10.68
CA ARG A 127 12.12 -7.89 -10.80
C ARG A 127 12.33 -6.99 -9.58
N ASP A 128 11.27 -6.80 -8.79
CA ASP A 128 11.23 -5.90 -7.63
C ASP A 128 11.31 -6.65 -6.29
N LEU A 129 11.32 -7.99 -6.35
CA LEU A 129 11.49 -8.84 -5.18
C LEU A 129 12.93 -8.78 -4.63
N PRO A 130 13.10 -8.95 -3.31
CA PRO A 130 14.41 -9.12 -2.70
C PRO A 130 15.01 -10.48 -3.07
N ASN A 131 16.32 -10.64 -2.87
CA ASN A 131 16.92 -11.97 -2.91
C ASN A 131 16.38 -12.81 -1.73
N GLN A 132 16.04 -14.08 -2.00
CA GLN A 132 15.53 -14.98 -0.96
C GLN A 132 16.54 -15.17 0.18
N SER A 133 17.84 -15.20 -0.13
CA SER A 133 18.90 -15.30 0.88
C SER A 133 18.94 -14.11 1.84
N ASP A 134 18.58 -12.90 1.38
CA ASP A 134 18.50 -11.72 2.23
C ASP A 134 17.29 -11.81 3.16
N VAL A 135 16.14 -12.27 2.64
CA VAL A 135 14.95 -12.55 3.45
C VAL A 135 15.26 -13.57 4.55
N GLN A 136 15.94 -14.66 4.21
CA GLN A 136 16.34 -15.69 5.17
C GLN A 136 17.25 -15.13 6.25
N LYS A 137 18.28 -14.36 5.88
CA LYS A 137 19.21 -13.77 6.85
C LYS A 137 18.51 -12.81 7.81
N VAL A 138 17.54 -12.04 7.33
CA VAL A 138 16.72 -11.16 8.17
C VAL A 138 15.83 -11.97 9.12
N LEU A 139 15.12 -12.98 8.62
CA LEU A 139 14.29 -13.83 9.47
C LEU A 139 15.11 -14.66 10.47
N ASN A 140 16.38 -14.96 10.19
CA ASN A 140 17.32 -15.59 11.13
C ASN A 140 17.97 -14.60 12.11
N GLY A 141 17.70 -13.30 12.01
CA GLY A 141 18.31 -12.28 12.87
C GLY A 141 19.78 -11.96 12.55
N SER A 142 20.30 -12.41 11.41
CA SER A 142 21.69 -12.19 10.97
C SER A 142 21.88 -10.95 10.07
N MET A 143 20.77 -10.34 9.62
CA MET A 143 20.75 -9.09 8.87
C MET A 143 19.62 -8.20 9.37
N ASN A 144 19.80 -6.88 9.24
CA ASN A 144 18.84 -5.90 9.76
C ASN A 144 17.69 -5.58 8.80
N GLY A 145 17.79 -5.96 7.53
CA GLY A 145 16.74 -5.69 6.55
C GLY A 145 17.07 -6.15 5.13
N PHE A 146 16.04 -6.20 4.29
CA PHE A 146 16.13 -6.40 2.85
C PHE A 146 15.30 -5.34 2.14
N ARG A 147 15.56 -5.14 0.84
CA ARG A 147 14.88 -4.11 0.05
C ARG A 147 13.93 -4.76 -0.96
N ILE A 148 12.67 -4.35 -0.91
CA ILE A 148 11.68 -4.57 -1.96
C ILE A 148 11.58 -3.27 -2.76
N LYS A 149 11.60 -3.34 -4.09
CA LYS A 149 11.55 -2.15 -4.96
C LYS A 149 10.11 -1.84 -5.36
N ASN A 150 9.87 -0.58 -5.74
CA ASN A 150 8.60 -0.12 -6.32
C ASN A 150 7.34 -0.57 -5.58
N VAL A 151 7.34 -0.63 -4.24
CA VAL A 151 6.22 -1.14 -3.44
C VAL A 151 5.11 -0.10 -3.30
N TYR A 152 5.50 1.10 -2.86
CA TYR A 152 4.57 2.13 -2.41
C TYR A 152 3.99 2.90 -3.59
N GLN A 153 2.72 2.65 -3.89
CA GLN A 153 1.96 3.40 -4.89
C GLN A 153 1.72 4.83 -4.38
N ARG A 154 2.36 5.82 -4.99
CA ARG A 154 2.32 7.21 -4.50
C ARG A 154 1.06 7.94 -4.91
N TYR A 155 0.64 7.81 -6.17
CA TYR A 155 -0.60 8.42 -6.66
C TYR A 155 -1.64 7.36 -7.02
N PHE A 156 -2.80 7.44 -6.40
CA PHE A 156 -3.93 6.58 -6.72
C PHE A 156 -5.25 7.33 -6.50
N ARG A 157 -6.28 6.92 -7.23
CA ARG A 157 -7.64 7.41 -7.11
C ARG A 157 -8.52 6.34 -6.49
N VAL A 158 -9.26 6.70 -5.45
CA VAL A 158 -10.38 5.91 -4.95
C VAL A 158 -11.67 6.37 -5.64
N THR A 159 -12.30 5.47 -6.40
CA THR A 159 -13.49 5.79 -7.19
C THR A 159 -14.75 5.75 -6.33
N GLY A 160 -15.83 6.39 -6.83
CA GLY A 160 -17.16 6.28 -6.22
C GLY A 160 -17.69 4.84 -6.16
N SER A 161 -17.22 3.93 -7.02
CA SER A 161 -17.59 2.52 -7.01
C SER A 161 -16.89 1.70 -5.92
N GLY A 162 -15.84 2.25 -5.29
CA GLY A 162 -15.05 1.56 -4.26
C GLY A 162 -13.82 0.83 -4.81
N GLU A 163 -13.32 1.23 -5.98
CA GLU A 163 -12.11 0.70 -6.60
C GLU A 163 -10.94 1.66 -6.39
N VAL A 164 -9.72 1.15 -6.24
CA VAL A 164 -8.49 1.96 -6.19
C VAL A 164 -7.72 1.78 -7.49
N ARG A 165 -7.43 2.89 -8.17
CA ARG A 165 -6.70 2.91 -9.44
C ARG A 165 -5.41 3.73 -9.32
N PRO A 166 -4.23 3.14 -9.60
CA PRO A 166 -2.98 3.89 -9.75
C PRO A 166 -3.11 4.96 -10.83
N LEU A 167 -2.74 6.20 -10.53
CA LEU A 167 -2.80 7.30 -11.52
C LEU A 167 -1.62 7.30 -12.48
N GLU A 168 -0.47 6.82 -12.03
CA GLU A 168 0.77 6.76 -12.83
C GLU A 168 0.63 5.86 -14.06
N GLN A 169 -0.29 4.87 -14.02
CA GLN A 169 -0.57 3.94 -15.12
C GLN A 169 -1.57 4.50 -16.15
N GLU A 170 -2.34 5.54 -15.81
CA GLU A 170 -3.33 6.16 -16.71
C GLU A 170 -2.69 7.23 -17.63
N VAL A 171 -1.48 7.69 -17.33
CA VAL A 171 -0.82 8.83 -18.03
C VAL A 171 0.22 8.38 -19.06
N LEU A 172 0.47 7.07 -19.21
CA LEU A 172 1.23 6.60 -20.37
C LEU A 172 0.35 6.75 -21.62
N PRO A 173 0.72 7.58 -22.61
CA PRO A 173 0.02 7.55 -23.87
C PRO A 173 0.21 6.15 -24.46
N THR A 174 -0.88 5.46 -24.78
CA THR A 174 -0.89 4.45 -25.83
C THR A 174 -0.46 5.15 -27.12
N THR A 175 0.85 5.25 -27.35
CA THR A 175 1.40 5.51 -28.69
C THR A 175 1.14 4.26 -29.52
N TYR A 176 0.09 4.34 -30.34
CA TYR A 176 -0.07 3.52 -31.55
C TYR A 176 0.83 4.05 -32.65
#